data_AF-A0A937P4T7-F1
#
_entry.id   AF-A0A937P4T7-F1
#
_cell.length_a   1.000
_cell.length_b   1.000
_cell.length_c   1.000
_cell.angle_alpha   90.00
_cell.angle_beta   90.00
_cell.angle_gamma   90.00
#
_symmetry.space_group_name_H-M   'P 1'
#
loop_
_entity.id
_entity.type
_entity.pdbx_description
1 polymer ?
#
loop_
_entity_poly.entity_id
_entity_poly.type
_entity_poly.pdbx_seq_one_letter_code
_entity_poly.pdbx_strand_id
1 'polypeptide(L)'
;RNLERELYGLKRRLEQDDSKYIEDFFSETFHDDLFENMKVTCYVFKNKINDKSVKETKETIQREFFKNNMAVIFSLNGQVHGHYTAEFITRSLKMNLLKNHLLIHVDCTKMKYEFRKELFMASRDRLKDGEETRELRTFLAKKLGAKDGRLAEIVKRRKDSIAVEGGDTSEILKSFTKNLPLNSDLLKLLNQTFKLDLKKDKPKKKENEKQKGKQEDKEPFNPNRFPTKFKLKAKNDGEREVAKIPIGGERTIRFETDVENHYFDRVEEPGELRIALLNLKPNEKEGGDRPGKPDKIEDVFNVTGSSPKDGMIKIALNPKENVNVGDAIQMKVTLVNSGGFDFDEIFWVKISEPDKPKEKKPKEKMIDEDMLGLPPHILTYKDPKDGHITWEQVENATSETMDWSTVMYPLVSGDNLEKIYINMDSNVLKHYKSKTKNPNAEQLAFADRKYISSVYFHTLFLYSITKNRKYRILREAEGKENEVELETYLKDVFESYYSEFILNFGGAEEMMQGLGD
;
A
#
# COMPACT_ATOMS: atom_id res chain seq x y z
N ARG A 1 0.13 36.26 -14.06
CA ARG A 1 0.70 35.32 -15.06
C ARG A 1 1.87 34.45 -14.55
N ASN A 2 2.36 34.60 -13.32
CA ASN A 2 3.50 33.81 -12.78
C ASN A 2 3.15 32.71 -11.78
N LEU A 3 1.86 32.46 -11.51
CA LEU A 3 1.44 31.51 -10.46
C LEU A 3 1.04 30.11 -11.01
N GLU A 4 0.84 29.93 -12.31
CA GLU A 4 0.48 28.62 -12.91
C GLU A 4 1.66 27.62 -13.04
N ARG A 5 2.90 28.00 -12.66
CA ARG A 5 4.11 27.33 -13.14
C ARG A 5 4.71 26.25 -12.24
N GLU A 6 4.42 26.21 -10.94
CA GLU A 6 5.18 25.33 -10.02
C GLU A 6 4.81 23.84 -10.16
N LEU A 7 3.52 23.48 -10.14
CA LEU A 7 3.11 22.09 -10.34
C LEU A 7 3.22 21.65 -11.79
N TYR A 8 3.05 22.56 -12.76
CA TYR A 8 3.27 22.25 -14.16
C TYR A 8 4.75 21.91 -14.43
N GLY A 9 5.68 22.65 -13.81
CA GLY A 9 7.11 22.36 -13.84
C GLY A 9 7.50 21.09 -13.07
N LEU A 10 6.77 20.74 -12.01
CA LEU A 10 6.93 19.45 -11.32
C LEU A 10 6.46 18.30 -12.21
N LYS A 11 5.22 18.37 -12.71
CA LYS A 11 4.61 17.39 -13.60
C LYS A 11 5.51 17.09 -14.80
N ARG A 12 5.97 18.14 -15.51
CA ARG A 12 6.88 17.98 -16.65
C ARG A 12 8.21 17.32 -16.29
N ARG A 13 8.75 17.50 -15.08
CA ARG A 13 9.98 16.81 -14.63
C ARG A 13 9.74 15.36 -14.23
N LEU A 14 8.55 15.02 -13.74
CA LEU A 14 8.19 13.68 -13.30
C LEU A 14 7.76 12.79 -14.46
N GLU A 15 7.06 13.36 -15.44
CA GLU A 15 6.40 12.63 -16.54
C GLU A 15 7.15 12.71 -17.87
N GLN A 16 8.39 13.21 -17.87
CA GLN A 16 9.28 12.99 -19.00
C GLN A 16 9.67 11.50 -19.04
N ASP A 17 9.63 10.89 -20.22
CA ASP A 17 9.83 9.44 -20.44
C ASP A 17 11.14 8.89 -19.84
N ASP A 18 12.15 9.75 -19.60
CA ASP A 18 13.45 9.40 -19.02
C ASP A 18 13.59 9.79 -17.53
N SER A 19 12.50 9.94 -16.78
CA SER A 19 12.58 10.29 -15.36
C SER A 19 13.28 9.18 -14.57
N LYS A 20 14.56 9.38 -14.27
CA LYS A 20 15.38 8.45 -13.47
C LYS A 20 14.80 8.15 -12.08
N TYR A 21 13.89 8.99 -11.60
CA TYR A 21 13.31 8.95 -10.26
C TYR A 21 12.05 8.08 -10.16
N ILE A 22 11.25 7.98 -11.22
CA ILE A 22 9.93 7.34 -11.18
C ILE A 22 10.04 5.85 -11.50
N GLU A 23 9.47 5.00 -10.64
CA GLU A 23 9.26 3.58 -10.88
C GLU A 23 7.98 3.36 -11.70
N ASP A 24 6.89 4.01 -11.30
CA ASP A 24 5.57 3.91 -11.93
C ASP A 24 4.76 5.16 -11.59
N PHE A 25 3.83 5.54 -12.45
CA PHE A 25 2.83 6.56 -12.13
C PHE A 25 1.52 6.30 -12.85
N PHE A 26 0.43 6.75 -12.24
CA PHE A 26 -0.89 6.56 -12.80
C PHE A 26 -1.85 7.62 -12.31
N SER A 27 -2.97 7.78 -13.02
CA SER A 27 -4.05 8.65 -12.60
C SER A 27 -5.40 7.93 -12.49
N GLU A 28 -6.23 8.45 -11.60
CA GLU A 28 -7.63 8.09 -11.44
C GLU A 28 -8.48 9.36 -11.49
N THR A 29 -9.57 9.32 -12.26
CA THR A 29 -10.57 10.37 -12.32
C THR A 29 -11.83 9.92 -11.58
N PHE A 30 -12.31 10.75 -10.68
CA PHE A 30 -13.49 10.48 -9.85
C PHE A 30 -14.57 11.49 -10.19
N HIS A 31 -15.74 10.97 -10.53
CA HIS A 31 -16.99 11.70 -10.68
C HIS A 31 -17.91 11.22 -9.55
N ASP A 32 -18.13 12.05 -8.52
CA ASP A 32 -18.82 11.66 -7.29
C ASP A 32 -19.72 12.80 -6.78
N ASP A 33 -20.90 12.49 -6.26
CA ASP A 33 -21.83 13.50 -5.70
C ASP A 33 -21.20 14.38 -4.62
N LEU A 34 -20.25 13.81 -3.87
CA LEU A 34 -19.58 14.49 -2.77
C LEU A 34 -18.85 15.75 -3.24
N PHE A 35 -18.10 15.69 -4.34
CA PHE A 35 -17.20 16.77 -4.77
C PHE A 35 -17.29 17.10 -6.26
N GLU A 36 -18.18 16.44 -7.00
CA GLU A 36 -18.33 16.50 -8.46
C GLU A 36 -17.16 15.84 -9.18
N ASN A 37 -16.10 16.56 -9.54
CA ASN A 37 -14.98 16.03 -10.32
C ASN A 37 -13.63 16.21 -9.62
N MET A 38 -12.82 15.16 -9.59
CA MET A 38 -11.46 15.18 -9.05
C MET A 38 -10.55 14.28 -9.86
N LYS A 39 -9.33 14.73 -10.17
CA LYS A 39 -8.27 13.88 -10.72
C LYS A 39 -7.20 13.66 -9.67
N VAL A 40 -6.79 12.42 -9.47
CA VAL A 40 -5.70 12.04 -8.57
C VAL A 40 -4.60 11.38 -9.39
N THR A 41 -3.38 11.86 -9.27
CA THR A 41 -2.19 11.24 -9.87
C THR A 41 -1.26 10.77 -8.78
N CYS A 42 -0.85 9.50 -8.85
CA CYS A 42 0.11 8.90 -7.93
C CYS A 42 1.44 8.69 -8.64
N TYR A 43 2.51 9.26 -8.09
CA TYR A 43 3.88 9.08 -8.55
C TYR A 43 4.62 8.19 -7.55
N VAL A 44 5.08 7.03 -8.01
CA VAL A 44 5.87 6.11 -7.22
C VAL A 44 7.34 6.24 -7.62
N PHE A 45 8.18 6.58 -6.66
CA PHE A 45 9.62 6.75 -6.84
C PHE A 45 10.37 5.42 -6.64
N LYS A 46 11.48 5.27 -7.37
CA LYS A 46 12.40 4.15 -7.20
C LYS A 46 13.05 4.19 -5.81
N ASN A 47 13.24 3.01 -5.21
CA ASN A 47 13.97 2.88 -3.93
C ASN A 47 15.48 3.12 -4.07
N LYS A 48 16.03 2.95 -5.28
CA LYS A 48 17.44 3.16 -5.61
C LYS A 48 17.56 3.76 -7.00
N ILE A 49 18.40 4.79 -7.16
CA ILE A 49 18.62 5.48 -8.44
C ILE A 49 20.08 5.35 -8.84
N ASN A 50 20.32 4.66 -9.96
CA ASN A 50 21.65 4.49 -10.56
C ASN A 50 22.69 4.04 -9.50
N ASP A 51 23.82 4.73 -9.41
CA ASP A 51 24.94 4.43 -8.51
C ASP A 51 24.77 4.98 -7.08
N LYS A 52 23.63 5.58 -6.74
CA LYS A 52 23.38 6.10 -5.39
C LYS A 52 23.04 4.98 -4.41
N SER A 53 23.45 5.14 -3.16
CA SER A 53 22.92 4.33 -2.07
C SER A 53 21.41 4.59 -1.89
N VAL A 54 20.73 3.66 -1.21
CA VAL A 54 19.31 3.82 -0.86
C VAL A 54 19.09 5.05 0.01
N LYS A 55 20.00 5.33 0.95
CA LYS A 55 19.96 6.52 1.81
C LYS A 55 20.04 7.81 1.00
N GLU A 56 21.05 7.93 0.13
CA GLU A 56 21.22 9.11 -0.72
C GLU A 56 20.07 9.28 -1.71
N THR A 57 19.53 8.17 -2.23
CA THR A 57 18.35 8.17 -3.09
C THR A 57 17.14 8.74 -2.36
N LYS A 58 16.84 8.22 -1.17
CA LYS A 58 15.75 8.68 -0.30
C LYS A 58 15.89 10.17 0.06
N GLU A 59 17.08 10.60 0.50
CA GLU A 59 17.36 12.00 0.82
C GLU A 59 17.22 12.93 -0.41
N THR A 60 17.68 12.47 -1.58
CA THR A 60 17.54 13.22 -2.84
C THR A 60 16.06 13.38 -3.20
N ILE A 61 15.30 12.29 -3.20
CA ILE A 61 13.86 12.29 -3.52
C ILE A 61 13.11 13.21 -2.55
N GLN A 62 13.36 13.07 -1.25
CA GLN A 62 12.71 13.89 -0.23
C GLN A 62 12.98 15.38 -0.44
N ARG A 63 14.25 15.76 -0.66
CA ARG A 63 14.64 17.16 -0.89
C ARG A 63 14.05 17.74 -2.17
N GLU A 64 14.02 16.97 -3.25
CA GLU A 64 13.57 17.46 -4.56
C GLU A 64 12.04 17.51 -4.71
N PHE A 65 11.32 16.55 -4.10
CA PHE A 65 9.91 16.31 -4.39
C PHE A 65 8.98 16.38 -3.17
N PHE A 66 9.49 16.18 -1.95
CA PHE A 66 8.71 16.20 -0.70
C PHE A 66 9.03 17.42 0.15
N LYS A 67 9.01 18.62 -0.47
CA LYS A 67 9.22 19.88 0.24
C LYS A 67 8.27 19.97 1.43
N ASN A 68 8.79 20.33 2.61
CA ASN A 68 8.03 20.41 3.86
C ASN A 68 7.27 19.12 4.22
N ASN A 69 7.79 17.94 3.83
CA ASN A 69 7.16 16.64 4.06
C ASN A 69 5.76 16.51 3.43
N MET A 70 5.46 17.29 2.40
CA MET A 70 4.22 17.17 1.63
C MET A 70 4.24 15.87 0.83
N ALA A 71 3.38 14.92 1.20
CA ALA A 71 3.25 13.62 0.52
C ALA A 71 1.96 13.53 -0.29
N VAL A 72 0.92 14.26 0.12
CA VAL A 72 -0.31 14.47 -0.66
C VAL A 72 -0.46 15.95 -0.89
N ILE A 73 -0.57 16.39 -2.14
CA ILE A 73 -0.66 17.79 -2.52
C ILE A 73 -2.02 18.05 -3.14
N PHE A 74 -2.74 19.05 -2.62
CA PHE A 74 -4.02 19.50 -3.16
C PHE A 74 -3.80 20.78 -3.96
N SER A 75 -4.30 20.81 -5.19
CA SER A 75 -4.10 21.96 -6.07
C SER A 75 -5.37 22.54 -6.67
N LEU A 76 -5.34 23.85 -6.93
CA LEU A 76 -6.30 24.57 -7.76
C LEU A 76 -5.57 25.28 -8.88
N ASN A 77 -5.97 25.05 -10.14
CA ASN A 77 -5.33 25.63 -11.32
C ASN A 77 -3.80 25.47 -11.33
N GLY A 78 -3.30 24.29 -10.93
CA GLY A 78 -1.87 24.00 -10.86
C GLY A 78 -1.11 24.73 -9.74
N GLN A 79 -1.80 25.30 -8.75
CA GLN A 79 -1.20 25.88 -7.55
C GLN A 79 -1.50 25.04 -6.31
N VAL A 80 -0.51 24.83 -5.45
CA VAL A 80 -0.70 24.14 -4.17
C VAL A 80 -1.54 25.00 -3.23
N HIS A 81 -2.59 24.40 -2.66
CA HIS A 81 -3.51 25.06 -1.73
C HIS A 81 -3.66 24.30 -0.39
N GLY A 82 -3.02 23.15 -0.25
CA GLY A 82 -2.96 22.38 0.98
C GLY A 82 -2.25 21.05 0.78
N HIS A 83 -1.97 20.35 1.86
CA HIS A 83 -1.26 19.09 1.81
C HIS A 83 -1.61 18.15 2.98
N TYR A 84 -1.33 16.87 2.80
CA TYR A 84 -1.10 15.92 3.89
C TYR A 84 0.36 15.48 3.92
N THR A 85 0.80 15.08 5.10
CA THR A 85 2.12 14.47 5.30
C THR A 85 2.07 12.97 5.01
N ALA A 86 3.22 12.31 5.11
CA ALA A 86 3.35 10.88 4.89
C ALA A 86 2.52 10.00 5.85
N GLU A 87 1.99 10.58 6.93
CA GLU A 87 1.01 9.93 7.82
C GLU A 87 -0.23 9.45 7.08
N PHE A 88 -0.66 10.15 6.02
CA PHE A 88 -1.78 9.67 5.20
C PHE A 88 -1.46 8.31 4.55
N ILE A 89 -0.22 8.13 4.09
CA ILE A 89 0.24 6.88 3.45
C ILE A 89 0.37 5.75 4.48
N THR A 90 0.97 6.03 5.65
CA THR A 90 1.20 5.00 6.68
C THR A 90 -0.09 4.62 7.41
N ARG A 91 -0.95 5.58 7.77
CA ARG A 91 -2.14 5.33 8.60
C ARG A 91 -3.42 5.13 7.80
N SER A 92 -3.66 5.98 6.79
CA SER A 92 -4.90 5.91 6.01
C SER A 92 -4.82 4.84 4.94
N LEU A 93 -3.72 4.81 4.17
CA LEU A 93 -3.51 3.79 3.13
C LEU A 93 -2.95 2.47 3.67
N LYS A 94 -2.29 2.49 4.83
CA LYS A 94 -1.62 1.31 5.44
C LYS A 94 -0.48 0.76 4.56
N MET A 95 0.23 1.66 3.88
CA MET A 95 1.28 1.33 2.89
C MET A 95 2.64 1.90 3.30
N ASN A 96 3.17 1.47 4.46
CA ASN A 96 4.42 2.01 5.04
C ASN A 96 5.61 1.97 4.07
N LEU A 97 5.72 0.92 3.24
CA LEU A 97 6.76 0.79 2.20
C LEU A 97 6.78 1.92 1.16
N LEU A 98 5.69 2.66 1.03
CA LEU A 98 5.57 3.79 0.10
C LEU A 98 5.76 5.16 0.78
N LYS A 99 5.92 5.21 2.11
CA LYS A 99 5.95 6.46 2.90
C LYS A 99 6.86 7.54 2.32
N ASN A 100 8.06 7.15 1.89
CA ASN A 100 9.09 8.07 1.38
C ASN A 100 9.17 8.10 -0.15
N HIS A 101 8.31 7.35 -0.84
CA HIS A 101 8.41 7.08 -2.29
C HIS A 101 7.08 7.25 -3.01
N LEU A 102 6.05 7.79 -2.38
CA LEU A 102 4.76 8.03 -3.00
C LEU A 102 4.37 9.49 -2.82
N LEU A 103 4.28 10.19 -3.95
CA LEU A 103 3.69 11.52 -4.02
C LEU A 103 2.32 11.41 -4.67
N ILE A 104 1.30 11.92 -3.98
CA ILE A 104 -0.08 11.94 -4.47
C ILE A 104 -0.43 13.38 -4.79
N HIS A 105 -0.82 13.65 -6.03
CA HIS A 105 -1.32 14.94 -6.46
C HIS A 105 -2.84 14.85 -6.66
N VAL A 106 -3.59 15.68 -5.96
CA VAL A 106 -5.04 15.80 -6.05
C VAL A 106 -5.36 17.13 -6.73
N ASP A 107 -5.84 17.06 -7.97
CA ASP A 107 -6.33 18.22 -8.71
C ASP A 107 -7.80 18.47 -8.35
N CYS A 108 -8.01 19.51 -7.56
CA CYS A 108 -9.32 19.93 -7.08
C CYS A 108 -9.99 20.95 -8.03
N THR A 109 -9.39 21.29 -9.18
CA THR A 109 -9.85 22.40 -10.03
C THR A 109 -11.29 22.25 -10.49
N LYS A 110 -11.71 21.02 -10.82
CA LYS A 110 -13.06 20.70 -11.31
C LYS A 110 -14.05 20.32 -10.19
N MET A 111 -13.67 20.46 -8.92
CA MET A 111 -14.60 20.20 -7.81
C MET A 111 -15.67 21.30 -7.72
N LYS A 112 -16.86 20.94 -7.22
CA LYS A 112 -17.94 21.90 -6.99
C LYS A 112 -17.49 23.03 -6.06
N TYR A 113 -17.95 24.26 -6.34
CA TYR A 113 -17.44 25.47 -5.69
C TYR A 113 -17.60 25.45 -4.16
N GLU A 114 -18.77 25.06 -3.64
CA GLU A 114 -19.01 25.01 -2.19
C GLU A 114 -18.06 24.04 -1.49
N PHE A 115 -17.79 22.88 -2.09
CA PHE A 115 -16.85 21.91 -1.53
C PHE A 115 -15.42 22.47 -1.50
N ARG A 116 -14.98 23.14 -2.56
CA ARG A 116 -13.65 23.81 -2.59
C ARG A 116 -13.54 24.90 -1.54
N LYS A 117 -14.61 25.67 -1.33
CA LYS A 117 -14.68 26.75 -0.34
C LYS A 117 -14.50 26.21 1.08
N GLU A 118 -15.04 25.03 1.40
CA GLU A 118 -14.87 24.39 2.71
C GLU A 118 -13.60 23.55 2.84
N LEU A 119 -12.91 23.25 1.74
CA LEU A 119 -11.65 22.52 1.76
C LEU A 119 -10.43 23.43 2.03
N PHE A 120 -10.40 24.64 1.45
CA PHE A 120 -9.19 25.46 1.41
C PHE A 120 -9.23 26.71 2.30
N MET A 121 -8.08 27.01 2.91
CA MET A 121 -7.84 28.29 3.59
C MET A 121 -7.30 29.34 2.62
N ALA A 122 -7.50 30.63 2.94
CA ALA A 122 -6.92 31.74 2.18
C ALA A 122 -5.38 31.73 2.17
N SER A 123 -4.76 31.16 3.21
CA SER A 123 -3.30 31.07 3.40
C SER A 123 -2.62 30.01 2.52
N ARG A 124 -3.37 29.05 1.96
CA ARG A 124 -2.89 27.99 1.03
C ARG A 124 -1.83 27.03 1.60
N ASP A 125 -1.51 27.12 2.88
CA ASP A 125 -0.52 26.30 3.58
C ASP A 125 -1.10 24.96 4.06
N ARG A 126 -2.39 24.92 4.38
CA ARG A 126 -3.10 23.75 4.91
C ARG A 126 -4.56 23.72 4.46
N LEU A 127 -5.16 22.53 4.57
CA LEU A 127 -6.60 22.37 4.42
C LEU A 127 -7.33 22.86 5.68
N LYS A 128 -8.59 23.27 5.52
CA LYS A 128 -9.48 23.54 6.65
C LYS A 128 -9.74 22.26 7.44
N ASP A 129 -9.95 22.38 8.75
CA ASP A 129 -10.51 21.29 9.55
C ASP A 129 -12.04 21.41 9.50
N GLY A 130 -12.68 20.45 8.83
CA GLY A 130 -14.11 20.47 8.50
C GLY A 130 -14.60 19.10 8.07
N GLU A 131 -15.91 18.97 7.89
CA GLU A 131 -16.55 17.73 7.48
C GLU A 131 -16.09 17.31 6.08
N GLU A 132 -16.06 18.24 5.13
CA GLU A 132 -15.65 18.05 3.75
C GLU A 132 -14.21 17.53 3.64
N THR A 133 -13.29 18.07 4.45
CA THR A 133 -11.90 17.60 4.52
C THR A 133 -11.84 16.17 5.04
N ARG A 134 -12.65 15.81 6.05
CA ARG A 134 -12.69 14.44 6.62
C ARG A 134 -13.32 13.44 5.65
N GLU A 135 -14.37 13.85 4.96
CA GLU A 135 -15.03 13.04 3.93
C GLU A 135 -14.10 12.80 2.74
N LEU A 136 -13.42 13.85 2.23
CA LEU A 136 -12.43 13.71 1.16
C LEU A 136 -11.29 12.79 1.57
N ARG A 137 -10.77 12.96 2.79
CA ARG A 137 -9.72 12.10 3.33
C ARG A 137 -10.16 10.64 3.39
N THR A 138 -11.37 10.38 3.85
CA THR A 138 -11.95 9.03 3.93
C THR A 138 -12.16 8.43 2.55
N PHE A 139 -12.65 9.23 1.59
CA PHE A 139 -12.83 8.83 0.20
C PHE A 139 -11.51 8.41 -0.44
N LEU A 140 -10.47 9.27 -0.35
CA LEU A 140 -9.15 8.99 -0.89
C LEU A 140 -8.54 7.74 -0.24
N ALA A 141 -8.67 7.59 1.07
CA ALA A 141 -8.19 6.42 1.79
C ALA A 141 -8.85 5.12 1.31
N LYS A 142 -10.17 5.15 1.09
CA LYS A 142 -10.94 4.00 0.60
C LYS A 142 -10.54 3.62 -0.83
N LYS A 143 -10.43 4.60 -1.74
CA LYS A 143 -10.16 4.34 -3.16
C LYS A 143 -8.70 3.94 -3.41
N LEU A 144 -7.74 4.72 -2.90
CA LEU A 144 -6.31 4.45 -3.09
C LEU A 144 -5.80 3.29 -2.22
N GLY A 145 -6.44 3.03 -1.08
CA GLY A 145 -6.14 1.91 -0.19
C GLY A 145 -6.82 0.59 -0.56
N ALA A 146 -7.50 0.51 -1.71
CA ALA A 146 -8.18 -0.69 -2.16
C ALA A 146 -7.17 -1.85 -2.38
N LYS A 147 -7.54 -3.06 -1.95
CA LYS A 147 -6.64 -4.23 -1.98
C LYS A 147 -6.26 -4.69 -3.38
N ASP A 148 -7.10 -4.40 -4.36
CA ASP A 148 -6.94 -4.65 -5.78
C ASP A 148 -6.60 -3.37 -6.58
N GLY A 149 -6.26 -2.29 -5.87
CA GLY A 149 -5.77 -1.04 -6.45
C GLY A 149 -4.29 -1.12 -6.85
N ARG A 150 -3.86 -0.15 -7.67
CA ARG A 150 -2.48 -0.14 -8.21
C ARG A 150 -1.40 0.00 -7.13
N LEU A 151 -1.63 0.84 -6.12
CA LEU A 151 -0.67 0.98 -5.01
C LEU A 151 -0.50 -0.34 -4.24
N ALA A 152 -1.59 -1.08 -4.02
CA ALA A 152 -1.53 -2.38 -3.36
C ALA A 152 -0.72 -3.41 -4.19
N GLU A 153 -0.86 -3.40 -5.52
CA GLU A 153 -0.05 -4.24 -6.42
C GLU A 153 1.45 -3.88 -6.35
N ILE A 154 1.79 -2.59 -6.30
CA ILE A 154 3.18 -2.12 -6.16
C ILE A 154 3.76 -2.53 -4.81
N VAL A 155 3.03 -2.31 -3.72
CA VAL A 155 3.43 -2.76 -2.36
C VAL A 155 3.65 -4.26 -2.34
N LYS A 156 2.74 -5.03 -2.94
CA LYS A 156 2.88 -6.49 -3.05
C LYS A 156 4.16 -6.87 -3.79
N ARG A 157 4.43 -6.28 -4.96
CA ARG A 157 5.66 -6.53 -5.73
C ARG A 157 6.92 -6.27 -4.90
N ARG A 158 6.96 -5.16 -4.17
CA ARG A 158 8.10 -4.82 -3.27
C ARG A 158 8.26 -5.88 -2.18
N LYS A 159 7.18 -6.34 -1.57
CA LYS A 159 7.22 -7.41 -0.54
C LYS A 159 7.67 -8.76 -1.12
N ASP A 160 7.16 -9.12 -2.29
CA ASP A 160 7.48 -10.39 -2.95
C ASP A 160 8.98 -10.49 -3.28
N SER A 161 9.66 -9.35 -3.56
CA SER A 161 11.10 -9.32 -3.81
C SER A 161 11.98 -9.70 -2.60
N ILE A 162 11.42 -9.64 -1.40
CA ILE A 162 12.05 -10.02 -0.12
C ILE A 162 11.26 -11.12 0.59
N ALA A 163 10.41 -11.84 -0.14
CA ALA A 163 9.67 -12.96 0.43
C ALA A 163 10.53 -14.23 0.35
N VAL A 164 11.12 -14.59 1.49
CA VAL A 164 11.66 -15.94 1.72
C VAL A 164 10.81 -16.62 2.79
N GLU A 165 10.76 -17.96 2.76
CA GLU A 165 10.17 -18.78 3.83
C GLU A 165 10.84 -18.38 5.15
N GLY A 166 10.02 -18.10 6.17
CA GLY A 166 10.53 -17.64 7.47
C GLY A 166 11.42 -18.70 8.12
N GLY A 167 12.33 -18.28 9.00
CA GLY A 167 13.04 -19.23 9.86
C GLY A 167 12.06 -19.97 10.77
N ASP A 168 12.44 -21.15 11.30
CA ASP A 168 11.60 -21.99 12.17
C ASP A 168 11.26 -21.26 13.48
N THR A 169 10.20 -20.45 13.40
CA THR A 169 9.70 -19.62 14.50
C THR A 169 9.09 -20.54 15.58
N SER A 170 8.67 -21.74 15.21
CA SER A 170 8.16 -22.75 16.14
C SER A 170 9.24 -23.28 17.09
N GLU A 171 10.47 -23.47 16.61
CA GLU A 171 11.61 -23.90 17.42
C GLU A 171 12.04 -22.83 18.42
N ILE A 172 12.09 -21.57 17.99
CA ILE A 172 12.38 -20.42 18.87
C ILE A 172 11.30 -20.27 19.95
N LEU A 173 10.04 -20.47 19.59
CA LEU A 173 8.94 -20.45 20.55
C LEU A 173 9.02 -21.62 21.53
N LYS A 174 9.35 -22.83 21.07
CA LYS A 174 9.56 -24.00 21.93
C LYS A 174 10.73 -23.81 22.90
N SER A 175 11.83 -23.18 22.47
CA SER A 175 12.97 -22.92 23.36
C SER A 175 12.66 -21.83 24.39
N PHE A 176 11.93 -20.78 24.00
CA PHE A 176 11.51 -19.71 24.90
C PHE A 176 10.45 -20.16 25.90
N THR A 177 9.43 -20.90 25.45
CA THR A 177 8.37 -21.46 26.31
C THR A 177 8.89 -22.48 27.33
N LYS A 178 10.00 -23.18 27.02
CA LYS A 178 10.65 -24.11 27.95
C LYS A 178 11.46 -23.39 29.03
N ASN A 179 12.03 -22.22 28.72
CA ASN A 179 12.96 -21.51 29.60
C ASN A 179 12.34 -20.32 30.34
N LEU A 180 11.14 -19.87 29.95
CA LEU A 180 10.35 -18.88 30.68
C LEU A 180 8.99 -19.48 31.06
N PRO A 181 8.56 -19.43 32.33
CA PRO A 181 7.15 -19.62 32.65
C PRO A 181 6.41 -18.46 31.99
N LEU A 182 5.81 -18.70 30.81
CA LEU A 182 4.97 -17.74 30.13
C LEU A 182 3.84 -17.35 31.07
N ASN A 183 4.00 -16.23 31.76
CA ASN A 183 2.90 -15.65 32.52
C ASN A 183 1.73 -15.50 31.54
N SER A 184 0.55 -15.99 31.93
CA SER A 184 -0.67 -15.91 31.14
C SER A 184 -0.91 -14.50 30.57
N ASP A 185 -0.43 -13.47 31.25
CA ASP A 185 -0.56 -12.07 30.86
C ASP A 185 0.33 -11.66 29.67
N LEU A 186 1.54 -12.22 29.53
CA LEU A 186 2.40 -11.98 28.36
C LEU A 186 1.82 -12.63 27.11
N LEU A 187 1.28 -13.85 27.23
CA LEU A 187 0.56 -14.50 26.15
C LEU A 187 -0.74 -13.78 25.80
N LYS A 188 -1.47 -13.23 26.79
CA LYS A 188 -2.64 -12.38 26.54
C LYS A 188 -2.26 -11.14 25.73
N LEU A 189 -1.14 -10.50 26.07
CA LEU A 189 -0.64 -9.33 25.33
C LEU A 189 -0.35 -9.67 23.86
N LEU A 190 0.39 -10.74 23.60
CA LEU A 190 0.68 -11.19 22.23
C LEU A 190 -0.59 -11.64 21.50
N ASN A 191 -1.53 -12.30 22.18
CA ASN A 191 -2.84 -12.68 21.64
C ASN A 191 -3.68 -11.47 21.21
N GLN A 192 -3.68 -10.40 22.00
CA GLN A 192 -4.38 -9.16 21.67
C GLN A 192 -3.81 -8.52 20.40
N THR A 193 -2.49 -8.61 20.18
CA THR A 193 -1.83 -7.96 19.06
C THR A 193 -1.81 -8.82 17.78
N PHE A 194 -1.58 -10.13 17.90
CA PHE A 194 -1.28 -11.04 16.76
C PHE A 194 -2.35 -12.11 16.50
N LYS A 195 -3.38 -12.25 17.34
CA LYS A 195 -4.44 -13.28 17.20
C LYS A 195 -3.87 -14.69 17.05
N LEU A 196 -3.20 -15.18 18.10
CA LEU A 196 -2.56 -16.48 18.06
C LEU A 196 -3.60 -17.61 17.99
N ASP A 197 -3.46 -18.52 17.04
CA ASP A 197 -4.28 -19.74 16.98
C ASP A 197 -3.67 -20.78 17.94
N LEU A 198 -3.92 -20.63 19.25
CA LEU A 198 -3.54 -21.59 20.29
C LEU A 198 -4.45 -22.84 20.24
N LYS A 199 -4.46 -23.58 19.12
CA LYS A 199 -5.12 -24.89 19.05
C LYS A 199 -4.12 -25.99 19.37
N LYS A 200 -4.44 -26.78 20.41
CA LYS A 200 -3.73 -28.02 20.77
C LYS A 200 -3.62 -28.94 19.56
N ASP A 201 -2.44 -29.55 19.42
CA ASP A 201 -2.04 -30.53 18.41
C ASP A 201 -3.22 -31.32 17.84
N LYS A 202 -3.49 -31.13 16.54
CA LYS A 202 -4.18 -32.13 15.73
C LYS A 202 -3.16 -32.77 14.78
N PRO A 203 -3.25 -34.09 14.56
CA PRO A 203 -2.26 -34.81 13.78
C PRO A 203 -2.21 -34.29 12.34
N LYS A 204 -0.98 -34.13 11.84
CA LYS A 204 -0.65 -33.73 10.46
C LYS A 204 -1.40 -34.61 9.46
N LYS A 205 -2.23 -34.02 8.61
CA LYS A 205 -2.64 -34.64 7.34
C LYS A 205 -1.59 -34.32 6.29
N LYS A 206 -1.18 -35.33 5.53
CA LYS A 206 -0.25 -35.22 4.40
C LYS A 206 -0.73 -34.13 3.43
N GLU A 207 0.17 -33.21 3.12
CA GLU A 207 -0.03 -32.21 2.09
C GLU A 207 -0.10 -32.89 0.72
N ASN A 208 -1.14 -32.58 -0.03
CA ASN A 208 -1.06 -32.63 -1.47
C ASN A 208 -0.39 -31.32 -1.89
N GLU A 209 0.82 -31.41 -2.46
CA GLU A 209 1.46 -30.31 -3.17
C GLU A 209 0.46 -29.76 -4.19
N LYS A 210 -0.18 -28.63 -3.86
CA LYS A 210 -0.81 -27.81 -4.89
C LYS A 210 0.32 -27.17 -5.66
N GLN A 211 0.53 -27.69 -6.87
CA GLN A 211 1.34 -27.04 -7.90
C GLN A 211 1.05 -25.54 -7.85
N LYS A 212 2.07 -24.75 -7.48
CA LYS A 212 2.10 -23.30 -7.73
C LYS A 212 1.78 -23.16 -9.21
N GLY A 213 0.56 -22.71 -9.52
CA GLY A 213 0.15 -22.47 -10.89
C GLY A 213 1.22 -21.60 -11.52
N LYS A 214 1.86 -22.12 -12.57
CA LYS A 214 2.81 -21.36 -13.38
C LYS A 214 2.19 -19.99 -13.62
N GLN A 215 2.83 -18.95 -13.11
CA GLN A 215 2.62 -17.61 -13.66
C GLN A 215 2.95 -17.77 -15.13
N GLU A 216 1.92 -17.77 -15.99
CA GLU A 216 2.15 -17.65 -17.42
C GLU A 216 3.04 -16.41 -17.58
N ASP A 217 4.24 -16.61 -18.14
CA ASP A 217 5.08 -15.54 -18.64
C ASP A 217 4.25 -14.79 -19.67
N LYS A 218 3.51 -13.78 -19.21
CA LYS A 218 2.82 -12.87 -20.10
C LYS A 218 3.91 -12.18 -20.89
N GLU A 219 3.86 -12.34 -22.21
CA GLU A 219 4.75 -11.60 -23.10
C GLU A 219 4.77 -10.12 -22.70
N PRO A 220 5.94 -9.46 -22.72
CA PRO A 220 6.04 -8.05 -22.39
C PRO A 220 5.05 -7.25 -23.24
N PHE A 221 4.17 -6.51 -22.57
CA PHE A 221 3.24 -5.62 -23.27
C PHE A 221 4.05 -4.54 -24.00
N ASN A 222 3.96 -4.52 -25.32
CA ASN A 222 4.62 -3.52 -26.16
C ASN A 222 3.60 -2.45 -26.60
N PRO A 223 3.53 -1.31 -25.92
CA PRO A 223 2.51 -0.31 -26.19
C PRO A 223 2.78 0.51 -27.45
N ASN A 224 1.70 1.04 -28.02
CA ASN A 224 1.71 2.08 -29.04
C ASN A 224 1.53 3.47 -28.42
N ARG A 225 2.11 4.49 -29.07
CA ARG A 225 1.91 5.90 -28.68
C ARG A 225 0.46 6.35 -28.94
N PHE A 226 -0.22 5.84 -29.93
CA PHE A 226 -1.65 6.14 -30.12
C PHE A 226 -2.43 4.83 -30.16
N PRO A 227 -3.66 4.79 -29.62
CA PRO A 227 -4.47 3.59 -29.65
C PRO A 227 -4.81 3.23 -31.11
N THR A 228 -4.68 1.95 -31.44
CA THR A 228 -5.20 1.37 -32.69
C THR A 228 -6.41 0.49 -32.43
N LYS A 229 -6.62 0.09 -31.17
CA LYS A 229 -7.79 -0.66 -30.74
C LYS A 229 -8.29 -0.17 -29.39
N PHE A 230 -9.60 -0.26 -29.21
CA PHE A 230 -10.28 -0.13 -27.93
C PHE A 230 -11.50 -1.05 -27.98
N LYS A 231 -11.52 -2.06 -27.11
CA LYS A 231 -12.57 -3.10 -27.11
C LYS A 231 -13.04 -3.42 -25.71
N LEU A 232 -14.34 -3.52 -25.52
CA LEU A 232 -14.90 -4.00 -24.25
C LEU A 232 -14.49 -5.46 -24.00
N LYS A 233 -13.94 -5.74 -22.81
CA LYS A 233 -13.59 -7.11 -22.36
C LYS A 233 -14.81 -7.86 -21.83
N ALA A 234 -15.82 -7.98 -22.67
CA ALA A 234 -17.03 -8.77 -22.45
C ALA A 234 -17.62 -9.17 -23.80
N LYS A 235 -18.43 -10.23 -23.82
CA LYS A 235 -19.24 -10.53 -25.01
C LYS A 235 -20.31 -9.44 -25.11
N ASN A 236 -20.21 -8.62 -26.14
CA ASN A 236 -21.15 -7.55 -26.44
C ASN A 236 -21.76 -7.81 -27.81
N ASP A 237 -23.06 -8.06 -27.86
CA ASP A 237 -23.85 -8.21 -29.08
C ASP A 237 -24.68 -6.94 -29.37
N GLY A 238 -24.51 -5.87 -28.58
CA GLY A 238 -25.23 -4.60 -28.70
C GLY A 238 -26.65 -4.61 -28.12
N GLU A 239 -27.24 -5.79 -27.91
CA GLU A 239 -28.60 -5.95 -27.41
C GLU A 239 -28.66 -6.38 -25.95
N ARG A 240 -27.69 -7.18 -25.49
CA ARG A 240 -27.69 -7.77 -24.15
C ARG A 240 -26.84 -6.97 -23.17
N GLU A 241 -27.20 -7.14 -21.90
CA GLU A 241 -26.52 -6.53 -20.76
C GLU A 241 -25.16 -7.18 -20.56
N VAL A 242 -24.08 -6.40 -20.62
CA VAL A 242 -22.70 -6.91 -20.46
C VAL A 242 -22.30 -7.06 -18.99
N ALA A 243 -23.01 -6.37 -18.10
CA ALA A 243 -22.77 -6.42 -16.66
C ALA A 243 -24.04 -6.15 -15.85
N LYS A 244 -24.12 -6.79 -14.68
CA LYS A 244 -25.08 -6.48 -13.62
C LYS A 244 -24.38 -5.74 -12.50
N ILE A 245 -24.92 -4.58 -12.11
CA ILE A 245 -24.33 -3.69 -11.11
C ILE A 245 -25.27 -3.63 -9.91
N PRO A 246 -24.87 -4.16 -8.75
CA PRO A 246 -25.71 -4.15 -7.56
C PRO A 246 -25.91 -2.73 -7.05
N ILE A 247 -27.16 -2.37 -6.71
CA ILE A 247 -27.46 -1.11 -6.04
C ILE A 247 -26.72 -1.05 -4.69
N GLY A 248 -26.12 0.10 -4.37
CA GLY A 248 -25.24 0.26 -3.21
C GLY A 248 -23.87 -0.45 -3.33
N GLY A 249 -23.59 -1.12 -4.46
CA GLY A 249 -22.30 -1.74 -4.75
C GLY A 249 -21.58 -1.07 -5.92
N GLU A 250 -20.44 -1.66 -6.32
CA GLU A 250 -19.60 -1.14 -7.40
C GLU A 250 -19.24 -2.28 -8.36
N ARG A 251 -19.20 -1.98 -9.66
CA ARG A 251 -18.74 -2.94 -10.67
C ARG A 251 -17.74 -2.29 -11.62
N THR A 252 -16.63 -2.99 -11.85
CA THR A 252 -15.60 -2.58 -12.81
C THR A 252 -15.85 -3.17 -14.19
N ILE A 253 -16.00 -2.30 -15.18
CA ILE A 253 -15.97 -2.60 -16.61
C ILE A 253 -14.53 -2.45 -17.11
N ARG A 254 -14.09 -3.35 -17.98
CA ARG A 254 -12.70 -3.42 -18.46
C ARG A 254 -12.66 -3.32 -19.97
N PHE A 255 -11.72 -2.54 -20.48
CA PHE A 255 -11.49 -2.35 -21.91
C PHE A 255 -10.06 -2.72 -22.26
N GLU A 256 -9.88 -3.41 -23.37
CA GLU A 256 -8.60 -3.76 -23.96
C GLU A 256 -8.20 -2.70 -24.98
N THR A 257 -6.96 -2.25 -24.90
CA THR A 257 -6.32 -1.29 -25.80
C THR A 257 -4.85 -1.67 -25.97
N ASP A 258 -4.15 -1.01 -26.88
CA ASP A 258 -2.72 -1.14 -27.14
C ASP A 258 -1.93 0.11 -26.78
N VAL A 259 -2.55 1.13 -26.19
CA VAL A 259 -1.85 2.37 -25.84
C VAL A 259 -1.02 2.23 -24.57
N GLU A 260 0.03 3.05 -24.45
CA GLU A 260 0.88 3.11 -23.26
C GLU A 260 0.14 3.54 -21.98
N ASN A 261 0.72 3.19 -20.83
CA ASN A 261 0.12 3.36 -19.50
C ASN A 261 -0.18 4.82 -19.14
N HIS A 262 0.59 5.76 -19.70
CA HIS A 262 0.55 7.19 -19.35
C HIS A 262 -0.26 8.03 -20.34
N TYR A 263 -1.03 7.39 -21.23
CA TYR A 263 -1.76 8.06 -22.32
C TYR A 263 -2.59 9.26 -21.88
N PHE A 264 -3.28 9.18 -20.74
CA PHE A 264 -4.15 10.25 -20.22
C PHE A 264 -3.40 11.34 -19.44
N ASP A 265 -2.11 11.14 -19.20
CA ASP A 265 -1.31 11.99 -18.33
C ASP A 265 -0.26 12.79 -19.07
N ARG A 266 0.03 12.43 -20.34
CA ARG A 266 1.01 13.09 -21.19
C ARG A 266 0.95 14.62 -21.13
N VAL A 267 2.14 15.20 -21.19
CA VAL A 267 2.31 16.65 -21.33
C VAL A 267 1.87 17.12 -22.72
N GLU A 268 2.17 16.33 -23.74
CA GLU A 268 1.85 16.61 -25.14
C GLU A 268 0.91 15.52 -25.67
N GLU A 269 -0.17 15.93 -26.33
CA GLU A 269 -1.16 15.03 -26.94
C GLU A 269 -1.77 14.00 -25.95
N PRO A 270 -2.30 14.45 -24.79
CA PRO A 270 -2.96 13.55 -23.85
C PRO A 270 -4.25 13.00 -24.44
N GLY A 271 -4.45 11.69 -24.28
CA GLY A 271 -5.72 11.05 -24.53
C GLY A 271 -6.77 11.41 -23.48
N GLU A 272 -8.03 11.20 -23.82
CA GLU A 272 -9.16 11.40 -22.91
C GLU A 272 -10.11 10.20 -22.99
N LEU A 273 -10.70 9.82 -21.87
CA LEU A 273 -11.77 8.84 -21.83
C LEU A 273 -13.08 9.57 -21.50
N ARG A 274 -14.04 9.53 -22.42
CA ARG A 274 -15.36 10.14 -22.26
C ARG A 274 -16.42 9.07 -22.08
N ILE A 275 -17.40 9.35 -21.23
CA ILE A 275 -18.49 8.44 -20.91
C ILE A 275 -19.78 9.22 -21.08
N ALA A 276 -20.74 8.67 -21.83
CA ALA A 276 -22.03 9.29 -22.08
C ALA A 276 -23.17 8.30 -21.83
N LEU A 277 -24.28 8.83 -21.31
CA LEU A 277 -25.56 8.13 -21.24
C LEU A 277 -26.23 8.22 -22.61
N LEU A 278 -26.59 7.08 -23.20
CA LEU A 278 -27.33 7.07 -24.48
C LEU A 278 -28.82 6.85 -24.26
N ASN A 279 -29.19 5.87 -23.43
CA ASN A 279 -30.59 5.52 -23.17
C ASN A 279 -30.75 4.97 -21.75
N LEU A 280 -31.89 5.25 -21.14
CA LEU A 280 -32.35 4.62 -19.90
C LEU A 280 -33.68 3.92 -20.16
N LYS A 281 -33.73 2.60 -19.95
CA LYS A 281 -34.96 1.81 -19.96
C LYS A 281 -35.38 1.56 -18.50
N PRO A 282 -36.36 2.31 -17.97
CA PRO A 282 -36.85 2.11 -16.61
C PRO A 282 -37.57 0.76 -16.48
N ASN A 283 -37.55 0.20 -15.27
CA ASN A 283 -38.36 -0.97 -14.94
C ASN A 283 -39.88 -0.68 -15.06
N GLU A 284 -40.69 -1.74 -15.23
CA GLU A 284 -42.15 -1.67 -15.45
C GLU A 284 -42.98 -1.26 -14.21
N LYS A 285 -42.38 -0.65 -13.18
CA LYS A 285 -43.12 -0.27 -11.97
C LYS A 285 -43.81 1.09 -12.16
N GLU A 286 -45.14 1.09 -12.14
CA GLU A 286 -45.98 2.30 -12.11
C GLU A 286 -45.99 2.93 -10.71
N GLY A 287 -45.53 4.18 -10.61
CA GLY A 287 -45.65 5.03 -9.42
C GLY A 287 -44.32 5.64 -8.97
N GLY A 288 -44.17 6.96 -9.17
CA GLY A 288 -43.08 7.74 -8.56
C GLY A 288 -43.08 9.20 -9.00
N ASP A 289 -42.86 10.11 -8.04
CA ASP A 289 -42.67 11.56 -8.23
C ASP A 289 -41.28 11.86 -8.83
N ARG A 290 -40.96 11.28 -9.99
CA ARG A 290 -39.62 11.40 -10.57
C ARG A 290 -39.37 12.84 -11.07
N PRO A 291 -38.29 13.51 -10.64
CA PRO A 291 -37.69 14.56 -11.46
C PRO A 291 -37.31 13.98 -12.84
N GLY A 292 -37.18 14.84 -13.85
CA GLY A 292 -37.10 14.46 -15.27
C GLY A 292 -36.14 13.32 -15.64
N LYS A 293 -36.28 12.77 -16.85
CA LYS A 293 -35.38 11.70 -17.34
C LYS A 293 -33.91 12.15 -17.17
N PRO A 294 -33.05 11.32 -16.58
CA PRO A 294 -31.64 11.65 -16.48
C PRO A 294 -31.04 11.76 -17.88
N ASP A 295 -30.29 12.84 -18.10
CA ASP A 295 -29.71 13.17 -19.40
C ASP A 295 -28.20 12.92 -19.42
N LYS A 296 -27.58 12.72 -18.26
CA LYS A 296 -26.13 12.53 -18.11
C LYS A 296 -25.79 11.25 -17.36
N ILE A 297 -24.57 10.74 -17.57
CA ILE A 297 -24.13 9.51 -16.88
C ILE A 297 -23.93 9.76 -15.39
N GLU A 298 -23.51 10.97 -15.04
CA GLU A 298 -23.34 11.43 -13.66
C GLU A 298 -24.69 11.49 -12.94
N ASP A 299 -25.82 11.56 -13.63
CA ASP A 299 -27.13 11.49 -12.94
C ASP A 299 -27.39 10.06 -12.43
N VAL A 300 -26.73 9.05 -12.98
CA VAL A 300 -27.07 7.63 -12.79
C VAL A 300 -26.00 6.89 -11.99
N PHE A 301 -24.73 7.26 -12.17
CA PHE A 301 -23.58 6.60 -11.54
C PHE A 301 -22.58 7.61 -10.97
N ASN A 302 -21.97 7.24 -9.85
CA ASN A 302 -20.62 7.68 -9.53
C ASN A 302 -19.64 6.87 -10.37
N VAL A 303 -18.68 7.55 -11.00
CA VAL A 303 -17.79 6.97 -12.00
C VAL A 303 -16.33 7.15 -11.58
N THR A 304 -15.57 6.06 -11.59
CA THR A 304 -14.12 6.08 -11.42
C THR A 304 -13.45 5.58 -12.70
N GLY A 305 -12.67 6.41 -13.37
CA GLY A 305 -11.84 6.01 -14.51
C GLY A 305 -10.38 5.88 -14.10
N SER A 306 -9.70 4.80 -14.49
CA SER A 306 -8.24 4.67 -14.33
C SER A 306 -7.52 4.97 -15.63
N SER A 307 -6.29 5.47 -15.56
CA SER A 307 -5.38 5.47 -16.72
C SER A 307 -5.19 4.07 -17.32
N PRO A 308 -4.59 3.91 -18.51
CA PRO A 308 -4.26 2.59 -19.02
C PRO A 308 -3.24 1.87 -18.12
N LYS A 309 -3.26 0.55 -18.14
CA LYS A 309 -2.23 -0.32 -17.53
C LYS A 309 -2.12 -1.60 -18.33
N ASP A 310 -0.98 -1.82 -18.95
CA ASP A 310 -0.64 -3.03 -19.69
C ASP A 310 -1.74 -3.40 -20.70
N GLY A 311 -2.20 -2.38 -21.44
CA GLY A 311 -3.28 -2.51 -22.43
C GLY A 311 -4.69 -2.61 -21.85
N MET A 312 -4.88 -2.32 -20.57
CA MET A 312 -6.20 -2.38 -19.91
C MET A 312 -6.62 -1.00 -19.36
N ILE A 313 -7.83 -0.58 -19.67
CA ILE A 313 -8.50 0.56 -19.04
C ILE A 313 -9.64 0.02 -18.17
N LYS A 314 -9.79 0.54 -16.94
CA LYS A 314 -10.84 0.15 -15.99
C LYS A 314 -11.76 1.34 -15.72
N ILE A 315 -13.07 1.09 -15.75
CA ILE A 315 -14.10 2.03 -15.33
C ILE A 315 -14.91 1.37 -14.22
N ALA A 316 -14.90 1.93 -13.02
CA ALA A 316 -15.77 1.49 -11.94
C ALA A 316 -17.04 2.33 -11.91
N LEU A 317 -18.17 1.66 -11.85
CA LEU A 317 -19.50 2.26 -11.83
C LEU A 317 -20.18 1.90 -10.51
N ASN A 318 -20.63 2.93 -9.79
CA ASN A 318 -21.39 2.79 -8.55
C ASN A 318 -22.76 3.48 -8.74
N PRO A 319 -23.89 2.73 -8.73
CA PRO A 319 -25.20 3.30 -8.97
C PRO A 319 -25.59 4.29 -7.88
N LYS A 320 -26.22 5.40 -8.27
CA LYS A 320 -26.77 6.40 -7.34
C LYS A 320 -28.13 5.97 -6.79
N GLU A 321 -28.65 6.68 -5.80
CA GLU A 321 -29.92 6.33 -5.14
C GLU A 321 -31.16 6.52 -6.04
N ASN A 322 -31.04 7.29 -7.10
CA ASN A 322 -32.13 7.60 -8.01
C ASN A 322 -32.38 6.53 -9.10
N VAL A 323 -31.57 5.46 -9.17
CA VAL A 323 -31.80 4.33 -10.06
C VAL A 323 -32.42 3.15 -9.34
N ASN A 324 -33.25 2.38 -10.04
CA ASN A 324 -33.98 1.26 -9.48
C ASN A 324 -33.43 -0.08 -9.94
N VAL A 325 -33.60 -1.10 -9.10
CA VAL A 325 -33.31 -2.49 -9.48
C VAL A 325 -34.13 -2.86 -10.73
N GLY A 326 -33.46 -3.42 -11.71
CA GLY A 326 -34.04 -3.80 -13.00
C GLY A 326 -33.83 -2.77 -14.11
N ASP A 327 -33.47 -1.53 -13.80
CA ASP A 327 -33.20 -0.50 -14.81
C ASP A 327 -32.05 -0.94 -15.72
N ALA A 328 -32.23 -0.77 -17.02
CA ALA A 328 -31.22 -1.05 -18.04
C ALA A 328 -30.71 0.27 -18.63
N ILE A 329 -29.40 0.46 -18.57
CA ILE A 329 -28.73 1.70 -18.94
C ILE A 329 -27.79 1.43 -20.10
N GLN A 330 -27.97 2.16 -21.20
CA GLN A 330 -27.07 2.10 -22.35
C GLN A 330 -26.02 3.20 -22.23
N MET A 331 -24.76 2.79 -22.30
CA MET A 331 -23.62 3.68 -22.15
C MET A 331 -22.79 3.69 -23.42
N LYS A 332 -22.19 4.84 -23.72
CA LYS A 332 -21.14 5.01 -24.72
C LYS A 332 -19.86 5.41 -24.03
N VAL A 333 -18.79 4.66 -24.26
CA VAL A 333 -17.45 4.99 -23.80
C VAL A 333 -16.59 5.29 -25.02
N THR A 334 -16.01 6.49 -25.05
CA THR A 334 -15.18 6.98 -26.14
C THR A 334 -13.75 7.16 -25.65
N LEU A 335 -12.81 6.45 -26.27
CA LEU A 335 -11.38 6.71 -26.14
C LEU A 335 -10.98 7.74 -27.20
N VAL A 336 -10.77 8.98 -26.75
CA VAL A 336 -10.43 10.11 -27.61
C VAL A 336 -8.98 10.01 -28.05
N ASN A 337 -8.75 10.13 -29.36
CA ASN A 337 -7.41 10.02 -29.94
C ASN A 337 -6.97 11.31 -30.63
N SER A 338 -6.04 12.04 -30.02
CA SER A 338 -5.48 13.28 -30.59
C SER A 338 -4.79 13.08 -31.95
N GLY A 339 -4.32 11.85 -32.25
CA GLY A 339 -3.59 11.52 -33.48
C GLY A 339 -4.42 10.83 -34.57
N GLY A 340 -5.74 10.74 -34.43
CA GLY A 340 -6.56 10.00 -35.38
C GLY A 340 -8.06 9.99 -35.07
N PHE A 341 -8.70 8.84 -35.24
CA PHE A 341 -10.13 8.66 -34.96
C PHE A 341 -10.36 8.23 -33.52
N ASP A 342 -11.44 8.72 -32.94
CA ASP A 342 -11.94 8.28 -31.65
C ASP A 342 -12.47 6.85 -31.74
N PHE A 343 -12.34 6.09 -30.65
CA PHE A 343 -12.86 4.73 -30.57
C PHE A 343 -14.06 4.67 -29.63
N ASP A 344 -15.18 4.17 -30.15
CA ASP A 344 -16.44 4.10 -29.42
C ASP A 344 -16.81 2.66 -29.06
N GLU A 345 -17.21 2.45 -27.81
CA GLU A 345 -17.79 1.21 -27.31
C GLU A 345 -19.15 1.50 -26.68
N ILE A 346 -20.20 0.86 -27.22
CA ILE A 346 -21.58 1.03 -26.75
C ILE A 346 -22.07 -0.30 -26.16
N PHE A 347 -22.59 -0.26 -24.95
CA PHE A 347 -23.06 -1.47 -24.25
C PHE A 347 -24.15 -1.16 -23.21
N TRP A 348 -24.87 -2.21 -22.82
CA TRP A 348 -25.91 -2.14 -21.79
C TRP A 348 -25.41 -2.64 -20.44
N VAL A 349 -25.78 -1.96 -19.36
CA VAL A 349 -25.62 -2.44 -17.98
C VAL A 349 -26.99 -2.50 -17.30
N LYS A 350 -27.17 -3.45 -16.38
CA LYS A 350 -28.42 -3.60 -15.62
C LYS A 350 -28.18 -3.40 -14.13
N ILE A 351 -29.05 -2.64 -13.47
CA ILE A 351 -29.04 -2.53 -12.02
C ILE A 351 -29.63 -3.80 -11.41
N SER A 352 -28.87 -4.44 -10.51
CA SER A 352 -29.29 -5.64 -9.79
C SER A 352 -29.54 -5.35 -8.32
N GLU A 353 -30.16 -6.31 -7.63
CA GLU A 353 -30.30 -6.29 -6.18
C GLU A 353 -28.93 -6.11 -5.49
N PRO A 354 -28.92 -5.56 -4.26
CA PRO A 354 -27.70 -5.48 -3.46
C PRO A 354 -27.05 -6.86 -3.35
N ASP A 355 -25.72 -6.88 -3.39
CA ASP A 355 -25.00 -8.12 -3.11
C ASP A 355 -25.41 -8.62 -1.71
N LYS A 356 -25.91 -9.86 -1.64
CA LYS A 356 -26.12 -10.50 -0.34
C LYS A 356 -24.81 -10.42 0.42
N PRO A 357 -24.80 -9.99 1.70
CA PRO A 357 -23.58 -10.01 2.49
C PRO A 357 -23.03 -11.42 2.37
N LYS A 358 -21.84 -11.55 1.78
CA LYS A 358 -21.19 -12.85 1.66
C LYS A 358 -21.17 -13.38 3.08
N GLU A 359 -21.94 -14.44 3.34
CA GLU A 359 -21.72 -15.25 4.53
C GLU A 359 -20.21 -15.46 4.55
N LYS A 360 -19.57 -15.10 5.66
CA LYS A 360 -18.16 -15.36 5.84
C LYS A 360 -18.04 -16.88 5.81
N LYS A 361 -17.98 -17.48 4.61
CA LYS A 361 -17.41 -18.79 4.41
C LYS A 361 -16.13 -18.71 5.20
N PRO A 362 -15.91 -19.61 6.18
CA PRO A 362 -14.64 -19.69 6.85
C PRO A 362 -13.64 -19.69 5.71
N LYS A 363 -12.82 -18.64 5.60
CA LYS A 363 -11.68 -18.72 4.70
C LYS A 363 -10.99 -19.98 5.18
N GLU A 364 -10.93 -21.02 4.35
CA GLU A 364 -9.87 -21.99 4.48
C GLU A 364 -8.62 -21.13 4.44
N LYS A 365 -8.08 -20.84 5.63
CA LYS A 365 -6.74 -20.32 5.73
C LYS A 365 -5.94 -21.40 4.99
N MET A 366 -5.30 -21.03 3.89
CA MET A 366 -4.06 -21.73 3.57
C MET A 366 -3.27 -21.63 4.86
N ILE A 367 -3.09 -22.79 5.49
CA ILE A 367 -2.23 -22.91 6.64
C ILE A 367 -0.85 -22.74 6.00
N ASP A 368 -0.38 -21.49 5.93
CA ASP A 368 1.06 -21.29 5.93
C ASP A 368 1.55 -21.99 7.20
N GLU A 369 2.51 -22.88 7.02
CA GLU A 369 3.17 -23.58 8.12
C GLU A 369 3.90 -22.56 9.01
N ASP A 370 3.18 -21.89 9.90
CA ASP A 370 3.76 -21.15 11.02
C ASP A 370 2.79 -21.19 12.21
N MET A 371 3.08 -22.10 13.12
CA MET A 371 2.17 -22.71 14.09
C MET A 371 1.54 -21.80 15.15
N LEU A 372 1.69 -20.48 15.13
CA LEU A 372 1.19 -19.61 16.21
C LEU A 372 0.53 -18.31 15.78
N GLY A 373 0.48 -17.94 14.49
CA GLY A 373 -0.03 -16.62 14.07
C GLY A 373 0.85 -15.45 14.52
N LEU A 374 2.06 -15.72 15.00
CA LEU A 374 3.10 -14.71 15.21
C LEU A 374 3.75 -14.34 13.87
N PRO A 375 4.25 -13.10 13.73
CA PRO A 375 5.02 -12.70 12.56
C PRO A 375 6.30 -13.54 12.44
N PRO A 376 6.61 -14.14 11.28
CA PRO A 376 7.87 -14.86 11.11
C PRO A 376 9.08 -13.94 11.17
N HIS A 377 10.23 -14.53 11.47
CA HIS A 377 11.52 -13.86 11.35
C HIS A 377 12.24 -14.31 10.08
N ILE A 378 13.02 -13.42 9.49
CA ILE A 378 13.90 -13.71 8.34
C ILE A 378 15.32 -13.30 8.73
N LEU A 379 16.27 -14.21 8.55
CA LEU A 379 17.68 -13.92 8.78
C LEU A 379 18.26 -13.22 7.56
N THR A 380 18.96 -12.11 7.79
CA THR A 380 19.61 -11.33 6.75
C THR A 380 21.12 -11.29 6.96
N TYR A 381 21.85 -11.27 5.85
CA TYR A 381 23.30 -11.30 5.82
C TYR A 381 23.84 -10.22 4.88
N LYS A 382 25.08 -9.79 5.09
CA LYS A 382 25.73 -8.85 4.19
C LYS A 382 25.98 -9.51 2.82
N ASP A 383 26.59 -10.70 2.86
CA ASP A 383 27.00 -11.43 1.67
C ASP A 383 25.94 -12.49 1.30
N PRO A 384 25.79 -12.83 0.00
CA PRO A 384 24.85 -13.85 -0.45
C PRO A 384 25.06 -15.19 0.26
N LYS A 385 23.97 -15.75 0.79
CA LYS A 385 23.96 -17.05 1.46
C LYS A 385 22.73 -17.82 1.01
N ASP A 386 22.91 -19.10 0.73
CA ASP A 386 21.85 -19.95 0.18
C ASP A 386 20.61 -19.95 1.11
N GLY A 387 19.42 -19.78 0.52
CA GLY A 387 18.16 -19.68 1.25
C GLY A 387 17.96 -18.44 2.12
N HIS A 388 18.83 -17.41 2.04
CA HIS A 388 18.73 -16.20 2.84
C HIS A 388 18.75 -14.91 2.01
N ILE A 389 18.29 -13.82 2.64
CA ILE A 389 18.19 -12.50 1.99
C ILE A 389 19.40 -11.65 2.35
N THR A 390 19.94 -10.94 1.37
CA THR A 390 21.04 -10.00 1.58
C THR A 390 20.54 -8.64 2.10
N TRP A 391 21.45 -7.86 2.70
CA TRP A 391 21.17 -6.47 3.05
C TRP A 391 20.67 -5.68 1.86
N GLU A 392 21.32 -5.80 0.69
CA GLU A 392 20.94 -5.09 -0.52
C GLU A 392 19.50 -5.41 -0.96
N GLN A 393 19.05 -6.66 -0.85
CA GLN A 393 17.67 -7.02 -1.18
C GLN A 393 16.67 -6.36 -0.23
N VAL A 394 16.95 -6.33 1.08
CA VAL A 394 16.11 -5.63 2.06
C VAL A 394 16.08 -4.13 1.77
N GLU A 395 17.23 -3.52 1.54
CA GLU A 395 17.34 -2.09 1.22
C GLU A 395 16.56 -1.74 -0.06
N ASN A 396 16.72 -2.53 -1.12
CA ASN A 396 16.05 -2.30 -2.40
C ASN A 396 14.52 -2.44 -2.32
N ALA A 397 14.00 -3.26 -1.40
CA ALA A 397 12.57 -3.46 -1.25
C ALA A 397 11.92 -2.47 -0.26
N THR A 398 12.62 -2.15 0.82
CA THR A 398 12.10 -1.35 1.94
C THR A 398 12.46 0.13 1.86
N SER A 399 13.51 0.44 1.09
CA SER A 399 14.20 1.73 1.11
C SER A 399 14.76 2.14 2.48
N GLU A 400 14.97 1.19 3.38
CA GLU A 400 15.63 1.42 4.66
C GLU A 400 17.03 0.83 4.62
N THR A 401 18.01 1.62 5.05
CA THR A 401 19.42 1.21 5.08
C THR A 401 19.63 0.07 6.06
N MET A 402 20.46 -0.89 5.69
CA MET A 402 20.90 -2.00 6.53
C MET A 402 22.43 -2.05 6.52
N ASP A 403 23.02 -1.80 7.69
CA ASP A 403 24.47 -1.81 7.87
C ASP A 403 24.88 -2.59 9.12
N TRP A 404 26.16 -2.50 9.49
CA TRP A 404 26.71 -3.19 10.66
C TRP A 404 26.07 -2.74 11.99
N SER A 405 25.56 -1.52 12.09
CA SER A 405 24.86 -1.03 13.29
C SER A 405 23.43 -1.55 13.37
N THR A 406 22.78 -1.77 12.22
CA THR A 406 21.41 -2.28 12.15
C THR A 406 21.30 -3.68 12.73
N VAL A 407 20.50 -3.83 13.80
CA VAL A 407 20.26 -5.12 14.46
C VAL A 407 19.05 -5.85 13.86
N MET A 408 17.97 -5.11 13.58
CA MET A 408 16.76 -5.68 13.01
C MET A 408 15.96 -4.63 12.24
N TYR A 409 15.09 -5.08 11.35
CA TYR A 409 14.11 -4.25 10.66
C TYR A 409 12.72 -4.89 10.75
N PRO A 410 11.74 -4.22 11.39
CA PRO A 410 10.37 -4.73 11.47
C PRO A 410 9.57 -4.27 10.25
N LEU A 411 9.10 -5.22 9.44
CA LEU A 411 8.25 -4.92 8.29
C LEU A 411 6.80 -4.75 8.74
N VAL A 412 6.32 -3.52 8.67
CA VAL A 412 4.98 -3.12 9.11
C VAL A 412 4.10 -2.74 7.92
N SER A 413 2.80 -3.04 8.00
CA SER A 413 1.79 -2.57 7.05
C SER A 413 0.56 -2.08 7.79
N GLY A 414 0.44 -0.75 7.87
CA GLY A 414 -0.49 -0.07 8.77
C GLY A 414 -0.21 -0.49 10.20
N ASP A 415 -1.17 -1.19 10.79
CA ASP A 415 -1.08 -1.63 12.18
C ASP A 415 -0.51 -3.06 12.31
N ASN A 416 -0.18 -3.75 11.22
CA ASN A 416 0.23 -5.15 11.28
C ASN A 416 1.75 -5.29 11.14
N LEU A 417 2.42 -5.90 12.11
CA LEU A 417 3.80 -6.38 11.94
C LEU A 417 3.75 -7.69 11.15
N GLU A 418 4.29 -7.68 9.95
CA GLU A 418 4.23 -8.81 9.02
C GLU A 418 5.41 -9.74 9.18
N LYS A 419 6.63 -9.20 9.24
CA LYS A 419 7.88 -9.96 9.37
C LYS A 419 8.91 -9.17 10.17
N ILE A 420 9.88 -9.86 10.77
CA ILE A 420 11.05 -9.23 11.42
C ILE A 420 12.30 -9.71 10.70
N TYR A 421 13.03 -8.80 10.08
CA TYR A 421 14.35 -9.10 9.49
C TYR A 421 15.41 -8.93 10.57
N ILE A 422 16.21 -9.96 10.82
CA ILE A 422 17.25 -9.98 11.87
C ILE A 422 18.62 -10.04 11.19
N ASN A 423 19.46 -9.04 11.48
CA ASN A 423 20.78 -8.92 10.87
C ASN A 423 21.80 -9.81 11.58
N MET A 424 22.14 -10.93 10.95
CA MET A 424 23.10 -11.91 11.48
C MET A 424 24.56 -11.46 11.34
N ASP A 425 24.79 -10.30 10.75
CA ASP A 425 26.09 -9.71 10.57
C ASP A 425 26.30 -8.48 11.47
N SER A 426 25.32 -8.09 12.30
CA SER A 426 25.40 -6.89 13.13
C SER A 426 26.62 -6.85 14.07
N ASN A 427 27.11 -5.64 14.35
CA ASN A 427 28.19 -5.36 15.30
C ASN A 427 27.88 -5.91 16.69
N VAL A 428 26.61 -5.86 17.10
CA VAL A 428 26.16 -6.39 18.38
C VAL A 428 26.41 -7.89 18.48
N LEU A 429 26.05 -8.67 17.45
CA LEU A 429 26.29 -10.11 17.44
C LEU A 429 27.79 -10.43 17.34
N LYS A 430 28.53 -9.69 16.51
CA LYS A 430 29.99 -9.84 16.38
C LYS A 430 30.70 -9.58 17.70
N HIS A 431 30.36 -8.48 18.37
CA HIS A 431 30.90 -8.13 19.67
C HIS A 431 30.55 -9.20 20.71
N TYR A 432 29.29 -9.66 20.75
CA TYR A 432 28.87 -10.74 21.64
C TYR A 432 29.68 -12.03 21.43
N LYS A 433 29.88 -12.47 20.19
CA LYS A 433 30.69 -13.66 19.85
C LYS A 433 32.17 -13.48 20.23
N SER A 434 32.72 -12.28 20.09
CA SER A 434 34.13 -11.98 20.36
C SER A 434 34.54 -12.13 21.84
N LYS A 435 33.58 -12.10 22.77
CA LYS A 435 33.83 -12.27 24.21
C LYS A 435 34.31 -13.69 24.56
N THR A 436 33.97 -14.68 23.74
CA THR A 436 34.44 -16.06 23.91
C THR A 436 35.72 -16.25 23.11
N LYS A 437 36.85 -16.53 23.76
CA LYS A 437 38.11 -16.82 23.08
C LYS A 437 38.05 -18.21 22.43
N ASN A 438 38.38 -18.30 21.15
CA ASN A 438 38.39 -19.54 20.34
C ASN A 438 37.09 -20.37 20.48
N PRO A 439 35.92 -19.80 20.15
CA PRO A 439 34.66 -20.47 20.34
C PRO A 439 34.54 -21.70 19.42
N ASN A 440 34.04 -22.80 19.95
CA ASN A 440 33.72 -23.99 19.15
C ASN A 440 32.39 -23.79 18.37
N ALA A 441 32.07 -24.72 17.46
CA ALA A 441 30.88 -24.63 16.64
C ALA A 441 29.57 -24.58 17.46
N GLU A 442 29.51 -25.31 18.59
CA GLU A 442 28.34 -25.34 19.46
C GLU A 442 28.12 -24.02 20.18
N GLN A 443 29.19 -23.39 20.67
CA GLN A 443 29.16 -22.07 21.32
C GLN A 443 28.72 -20.97 20.34
N LEU A 444 29.19 -21.03 19.09
CA LEU A 444 28.74 -20.11 18.04
C LEU A 444 27.25 -20.29 17.74
N ALA A 445 26.78 -21.53 17.59
CA ALA A 445 25.36 -21.82 17.37
C ALA A 445 24.48 -21.47 18.57
N PHE A 446 25.00 -21.57 19.80
CA PHE A 446 24.30 -21.09 21.00
C PHE A 446 24.18 -19.56 20.99
N ALA A 447 25.27 -18.85 20.67
CA ALA A 447 25.27 -17.39 20.58
C ALA A 447 24.28 -16.89 19.52
N ASP A 448 24.23 -17.55 18.35
CA ASP A 448 23.25 -17.24 17.31
C ASP A 448 21.81 -17.44 17.78
N ARG A 449 21.51 -18.57 18.42
CA ARG A 449 20.16 -18.83 18.96
C ARG A 449 19.76 -17.83 20.05
N LYS A 450 20.67 -17.46 20.96
CA LYS A 450 20.42 -16.44 21.99
C LYS A 450 20.13 -15.09 21.34
N TYR A 451 20.94 -14.68 20.36
CA TYR A 451 20.77 -13.43 19.62
C TYR A 451 19.43 -13.35 18.89
N ILE A 452 19.13 -14.34 18.05
CA ILE A 452 17.90 -14.39 17.26
C ILE A 452 16.68 -14.35 18.19
N SER A 453 16.67 -15.17 19.24
CA SER A 453 15.55 -15.25 20.18
C SER A 453 15.35 -13.92 20.92
N SER A 454 16.41 -13.34 21.47
CA SER A 454 16.33 -12.07 22.19
C SER A 454 15.82 -10.95 21.29
N VAL A 455 16.38 -10.80 20.09
CA VAL A 455 15.95 -9.77 19.14
C VAL A 455 14.48 -9.96 18.75
N TYR A 456 14.11 -11.19 18.40
CA TYR A 456 12.75 -11.52 17.98
C TYR A 456 11.71 -11.23 19.07
N PHE A 457 11.86 -11.77 20.28
CA PHE A 457 10.88 -11.61 21.35
C PHE A 457 10.77 -10.17 21.83
N HIS A 458 11.90 -9.48 22.01
CA HIS A 458 11.87 -8.09 22.44
C HIS A 458 11.21 -7.20 21.38
N THR A 459 11.42 -7.48 20.09
CA THR A 459 10.71 -6.78 19.01
C THR A 459 9.20 -7.00 19.13
N LEU A 460 8.75 -8.25 19.29
CA LEU A 460 7.33 -8.56 19.46
C LEU A 460 6.71 -7.88 20.68
N PHE A 461 7.39 -7.90 21.83
CA PHE A 461 6.89 -7.31 23.06
C PHE A 461 6.85 -5.78 22.97
N LEU A 462 7.94 -5.13 22.57
CA LEU A 462 7.97 -3.68 22.44
C LEU A 462 6.94 -3.18 21.42
N TYR A 463 6.79 -3.87 20.29
CA TYR A 463 5.76 -3.57 19.31
C TYR A 463 4.36 -3.71 19.92
N SER A 464 4.07 -4.83 20.58
CA SER A 464 2.76 -5.12 21.17
C SER A 464 2.40 -4.14 22.28
N ILE A 465 3.32 -3.85 23.21
CA ILE A 465 3.11 -2.91 24.32
C ILE A 465 2.81 -1.52 23.76
N THR A 466 3.66 -1.03 22.85
CA THR A 466 3.55 0.34 22.32
C THR A 466 2.25 0.52 21.56
N LYS A 467 1.90 -0.48 20.73
CA LYS A 467 0.66 -0.49 19.96
C LYS A 467 -0.58 -0.60 20.84
N ASN A 468 -0.62 -1.53 21.79
CA ASN A 468 -1.80 -1.75 22.64
C ASN A 468 -2.08 -0.54 23.55
N ARG A 469 -1.04 0.19 23.96
CA ARG A 469 -1.16 1.42 24.74
C ARG A 469 -1.42 2.68 23.91
N LYS A 470 -1.44 2.57 22.57
CA LYS A 470 -1.69 3.67 21.63
C LYS A 470 -0.74 4.86 21.82
N TYR A 471 0.53 4.58 22.11
CA TYR A 471 1.53 5.64 22.19
C TYR A 471 1.82 6.24 20.82
N ARG A 472 2.08 7.54 20.80
CA ARG A 472 2.68 8.26 19.67
C ARG A 472 4.10 8.63 20.07
N ILE A 473 5.04 8.43 19.14
CA ILE A 473 6.47 8.66 19.40
C ILE A 473 6.87 9.94 18.68
N LEU A 474 7.41 10.89 19.43
CA LEU A 474 7.93 12.16 18.93
C LEU A 474 9.44 12.17 19.17
N ARG A 475 10.20 12.65 18.18
CA ARG A 475 11.63 12.88 18.29
C ARG A 475 11.91 14.35 18.02
N GLU A 476 12.62 14.99 18.94
CA GLU A 476 13.11 16.33 18.75
C GLU A 476 14.36 16.28 17.85
N ALA A 477 14.30 17.03 16.76
CA ALA A 477 15.44 17.25 15.86
C ALA A 477 15.40 18.70 15.38
N GLU A 478 16.53 19.40 15.48
CA GLU A 478 16.68 20.80 15.02
C GLU A 478 15.63 21.76 15.61
N GLY A 479 15.27 21.57 16.89
CA GLY A 479 14.27 22.39 17.59
C GLY A 479 12.83 22.20 17.11
N LYS A 480 12.54 21.11 16.37
CA LYS A 480 11.19 20.70 15.98
C LYS A 480 10.89 19.28 16.46
N GLU A 481 9.68 19.09 16.98
CA GLU A 481 9.15 17.76 17.28
C GLU A 481 8.62 17.12 15.99
N ASN A 482 9.17 15.97 15.62
CA ASN A 482 8.71 15.19 14.48
C ASN A 482 8.13 13.86 14.95
N GLU A 483 6.99 13.48 14.39
CA GLU A 483 6.41 12.17 14.64
C GLU A 483 7.24 11.06 13.98
N VAL A 484 7.58 10.05 14.77
CA VAL A 484 8.37 8.89 14.37
C VAL A 484 7.47 7.66 14.34
N GLU A 485 7.59 6.89 13.27
CA GLU A 485 6.84 5.63 13.14
C GLU A 485 7.41 4.56 14.05
N LEU A 486 6.56 3.63 14.47
CA LEU A 486 6.94 2.58 15.41
C LEU A 486 8.10 1.72 14.87
N GLU A 487 8.11 1.39 13.57
CA GLU A 487 9.23 0.64 12.97
C GLU A 487 10.58 1.36 13.09
N THR A 488 10.61 2.68 12.87
CA THR A 488 11.83 3.49 12.95
C THR A 488 12.28 3.60 14.39
N TYR A 489 11.35 3.85 15.31
CA TYR A 489 11.69 3.89 16.74
C TYR A 489 12.24 2.56 17.25
N LEU A 490 11.63 1.43 16.89
CA LEU A 490 12.13 0.12 17.31
C LEU A 490 13.53 -0.14 16.72
N LYS A 491 13.76 0.19 15.46
CA LYS A 491 15.09 0.10 14.86
C LYS A 491 16.10 0.93 15.66
N ASP A 492 15.81 2.21 15.93
CA ASP A 492 16.66 3.10 16.73
C ASP A 492 16.95 2.53 18.14
N VAL A 493 15.95 1.95 18.81
CA VAL A 493 16.12 1.31 20.13
C VAL A 493 17.10 0.15 20.03
N PHE A 494 16.97 -0.74 19.05
CA PHE A 494 17.85 -1.89 18.90
C PHE A 494 19.25 -1.51 18.41
N GLU A 495 19.41 -0.43 17.64
CA GLU A 495 20.73 0.10 17.24
C GLU A 495 21.48 0.77 18.41
N SER A 496 20.79 1.09 19.50
CA SER A 496 21.40 1.59 20.74
C SER A 496 22.01 0.47 21.60
N TYR A 497 22.47 0.83 22.81
CA TYR A 497 22.95 -0.12 23.81
C TYR A 497 21.91 -1.15 24.30
N TYR A 498 20.63 -0.99 23.93
CA TYR A 498 19.57 -1.93 24.31
C TYR A 498 19.86 -3.37 23.89
N SER A 499 20.33 -3.58 22.66
CA SER A 499 20.60 -4.94 22.16
C SER A 499 21.77 -5.60 22.89
N GLU A 500 22.82 -4.83 23.21
CA GLU A 500 23.92 -5.33 24.04
C GLU A 500 23.44 -5.64 25.46
N PHE A 501 22.59 -4.80 26.03
CA PHE A 501 22.03 -5.03 27.36
C PHE A 501 21.24 -6.34 27.43
N ILE A 502 20.31 -6.58 26.51
CA ILE A 502 19.48 -7.80 26.53
C ILE A 502 20.29 -9.06 26.23
N LEU A 503 21.41 -8.98 25.51
CA LEU A 503 22.27 -10.14 25.23
C LEU A 503 23.17 -10.50 26.40
N ASN A 504 23.68 -9.50 27.12
CA ASN A 504 24.61 -9.67 28.22
C ASN A 504 23.91 -9.86 29.58
N PHE A 505 22.70 -9.34 29.73
CA PHE A 505 21.98 -9.31 31.02
C PHE A 505 20.54 -9.84 30.93
N GLY A 506 20.08 -10.28 29.74
CA GLY A 506 18.70 -10.75 29.56
C GLY A 506 18.36 -12.09 30.21
N GLY A 507 19.34 -12.79 30.79
CA GLY A 507 19.11 -13.96 31.64
C GLY A 507 19.03 -13.56 33.12
N ALA A 508 17.91 -13.82 33.78
CA ALA A 508 17.80 -13.63 35.23
C ALA A 508 18.86 -14.42 36.03
N GLU A 509 19.33 -15.56 35.49
CA GLU A 509 20.43 -16.35 36.06
C GLU A 509 21.79 -15.64 35.97
N GLU A 510 22.09 -14.95 34.87
CA GLU A 510 23.37 -14.25 34.68
C GLU A 510 23.46 -13.01 35.60
N MET A 511 22.34 -12.30 35.82
CA MET A 511 22.29 -11.18 36.78
C MET A 511 22.33 -11.64 38.24
N MET A 512 21.73 -12.78 38.59
CA MET A 512 21.74 -13.28 39.97
C MET A 512 23.05 -13.99 40.34
N GLN A 513 23.79 -14.57 39.39
CA GLN A 513 25.12 -15.11 39.64
C GLN A 513 26.14 -14.01 40.00
N GLY A 514 26.04 -12.82 39.39
CA GLY A 514 26.93 -11.69 39.72
C GLY A 514 26.63 -10.98 41.04
N LEU A 515 25.51 -11.29 41.70
CA LEU A 515 25.13 -10.76 43.02
C LEU A 515 25.42 -11.77 44.15
N GLY A 516 25.96 -12.93 43.81
CA GLY A 516 26.24 -14.04 44.72
C GLY A 516 27.71 -14.22 45.11
N ASP A 517 28.59 -13.30 44.71
CA ASP A 517 29.99 -13.23 45.16
C ASP A 517 30.22 -12.09 46.16
#